data_AF-A0A603L1Y7-F1
#
_entry.id   AF-A0A603L1Y7-F1
#
_cell.length_a   1.000
_cell.length_b   1.000
_cell.length_c   1.000
_cell.angle_alpha   90.00
_cell.angle_beta   90.00
_cell.angle_gamma   90.00
#
_symmetry.space_group_name_H-M   'P 1'
#
loop_
_entity.id
_entity.type
_entity.pdbx_description
1 polymer ?
#
loop_
_entity_poly.entity_id
_entity_poly.type
_entity_poly.pdbx_seq_one_letter_code
_entity_poly.pdbx_strand_id
1 'polypeptide(L)'
;RYIYDPTGRRVGKRVWKREPVHWSETRTALSARPYETWYGWEGDRLTTVQTQQRRVQTVYAPGSFTPLLRVETENTELAKTRHRSLAEKLEQEGSGDGEAVQFPAALRAMLDRLEDELRRDAVSEESRAWLTQRGLTAEQMKNQLEPRPEPERKIHLYHCDHRGLPLALISPANTVAWRAEYDEWGNLLGEENPEHLEQLIRLPGQQYDEESGLYYNRHRYYSPGQGRYITQDPAGLAGGWNLYQYPLDPLSGIDPLGLVDINLYPAKDPIHSVANEINISGVFTVGGHGTHTSIESATGNRMMPKDLAVLIKFDANYKEGMPVWLFSCNTGKGQNSFASQLAKELHTNVTGPDTLWSWWGRGSGNVLKMDTVLTAPTNLNTYKSLMSVTTKDLGNWVTYGPSGNVISIIPGKPERPGDIK
;
A
#
# COMPACT_ATOMS: atom_id res chain seq x y z
N ARG A 1 -3.54 24.14 7.59
CA ARG A 1 -4.07 24.03 6.20
C ARG A 1 -3.40 22.84 5.52
N TYR A 2 -4.18 21.94 4.94
CA TYR A 2 -3.67 20.77 4.20
C TYR A 2 -3.74 20.99 2.70
N ILE A 3 -2.87 20.30 1.96
CA ILE A 3 -2.73 20.32 0.50
C ILE A 3 -2.80 18.88 0.02
N TYR A 4 -3.63 18.61 -0.99
CA TYR A 4 -3.85 17.29 -1.55
C TYR A 4 -3.58 17.29 -3.05
N ASP A 5 -3.15 16.15 -3.58
CA ASP A 5 -3.09 15.93 -5.04
C ASP A 5 -4.48 15.56 -5.61
N PRO A 6 -4.65 15.48 -6.94
CA PRO A 6 -5.93 15.11 -7.56
C PRO A 6 -6.47 13.74 -7.15
N THR A 7 -5.63 12.85 -6.64
CA THR A 7 -6.02 11.51 -6.17
C THR A 7 -6.39 11.49 -4.69
N GLY A 8 -6.35 12.65 -4.01
CA GLY A 8 -6.72 12.80 -2.61
C GLY A 8 -5.59 12.48 -1.62
N ARG A 9 -4.34 12.27 -2.08
CA ARG A 9 -3.19 12.05 -1.19
C ARG A 9 -2.72 13.38 -0.63
N ARG A 10 -2.47 13.43 0.68
CA ARG A 10 -1.92 14.62 1.35
C ARG A 10 -0.49 14.85 0.88
N VAL A 11 -0.24 15.92 0.14
CA VAL A 11 1.10 16.29 -0.39
C VAL A 11 1.77 17.40 0.42
N GLY A 12 1.01 18.14 1.22
CA GLY A 12 1.61 19.09 2.16
C GLY A 12 0.69 19.54 3.28
N LYS A 13 1.29 20.15 4.30
CA LYS A 13 0.58 20.92 5.34
C LYS A 13 1.32 22.20 5.69
N ARG A 14 0.54 23.19 6.11
CA ARG A 14 0.97 24.50 6.61
C ARG A 14 0.35 24.77 7.97
N VAL A 15 1.19 25.06 8.96
CA VAL A 15 0.79 25.18 10.37
C VAL A 15 1.34 26.48 10.93
N TRP A 16 0.49 27.30 11.54
CA TRP A 16 0.89 28.50 12.26
C TRP A 16 0.88 28.17 13.74
N LYS A 17 2.05 28.20 14.39
CA LYS A 17 2.18 27.88 15.82
C LYS A 17 2.09 29.15 16.64
N ARG A 18 1.55 29.06 17.87
CA ARG A 18 1.64 30.17 18.84
C ARG A 18 3.00 30.11 19.49
N GLU A 19 3.74 31.20 19.37
CA GLU A 19 5.10 31.35 19.88
C GLU A 19 5.15 32.53 20.87
N PRO A 20 6.01 32.46 21.90
CA PRO A 20 6.28 33.61 22.76
C PRO A 20 6.73 34.81 21.92
N VAL A 21 6.23 36.00 22.25
CA VAL A 21 6.73 37.23 21.62
C VAL A 21 8.04 37.63 22.28
N HIS A 22 9.00 38.12 21.48
CA HIS A 22 10.35 38.45 21.96
C HIS A 22 10.42 39.43 23.14
N TRP A 23 9.35 40.19 23.39
CA TRP A 23 9.25 41.19 24.46
C TRP A 23 8.42 40.74 25.67
N SER A 24 7.89 39.51 25.68
CA SER A 24 7.08 39.01 26.82
C SER A 24 7.08 37.49 26.89
N GLU A 25 7.46 36.98 28.06
CA GLU A 25 7.46 35.54 28.36
C GLU A 25 6.05 34.94 28.56
N THR A 26 5.05 35.79 28.80
CA THR A 26 3.67 35.35 29.08
C THR A 26 2.72 35.54 27.90
N ARG A 27 3.13 36.31 26.87
CA ARG A 27 2.31 36.57 25.68
C ARG A 27 2.77 35.73 24.51
N THR A 28 1.81 35.15 23.79
CA THR A 28 2.06 34.41 22.55
C THR A 28 1.32 35.02 21.37
N ALA A 29 1.97 35.01 20.21
CA ALA A 29 1.41 35.39 18.92
C ALA A 29 1.57 34.24 17.92
N LEU A 30 0.76 34.23 16.85
CA LEU A 30 0.97 33.29 15.76
C LEU A 30 2.27 33.61 15.03
N SER A 31 3.00 32.56 14.62
CA SER A 31 4.20 32.67 13.80
C SER A 31 3.91 33.50 12.54
N ALA A 32 4.85 34.36 12.12
CA ALA A 32 4.65 35.20 10.94
C ALA A 32 4.61 34.37 9.64
N ARG A 33 5.35 33.27 9.60
CA ARG A 33 5.37 32.30 8.49
C ARG A 33 4.86 30.94 8.97
N PRO A 34 4.19 30.16 8.11
CA PRO A 34 3.81 28.81 8.46
C PRO A 34 5.03 27.89 8.51
N TYR A 35 4.95 26.91 9.41
CA TYR A 35 5.72 25.69 9.33
C TYR A 35 5.15 24.83 8.20
N GLU A 36 6.00 24.43 7.27
CA GLU A 36 5.62 23.63 6.11
C GLU A 36 6.16 22.21 6.22
N THR A 37 5.31 21.24 5.91
CA THR A 37 5.68 19.83 5.76
C THR A 37 5.18 19.36 4.40
N TRP A 38 6.06 18.72 3.64
CA TRP A 38 5.77 18.11 2.34
C TRP A 38 5.83 16.60 2.44
N TYR A 39 4.98 15.93 1.67
CA TYR A 39 4.78 14.49 1.72
C TYR A 39 4.99 13.89 0.33
N GLY A 40 5.84 12.87 0.24
CA GLY A 40 6.10 12.10 -0.97
C GLY A 40 5.56 10.69 -0.86
N TRP A 41 5.01 10.19 -1.97
CA TRP A 41 4.27 8.93 -2.03
C TRP A 41 4.83 7.99 -3.09
N GLU A 42 4.79 6.69 -2.81
CA GLU A 42 5.02 5.60 -3.77
C GLU A 42 3.76 4.74 -3.83
N GLY A 43 2.98 4.89 -4.91
CA GLY A 43 1.61 4.36 -4.96
C GLY A 43 0.77 5.00 -3.84
N ASP A 44 0.30 4.15 -2.92
CA ASP A 44 -0.49 4.56 -1.75
C ASP A 44 0.32 4.64 -0.46
N ARG A 45 1.63 4.40 -0.51
CA ARG A 45 2.51 4.44 0.67
C ARG A 45 3.17 5.80 0.82
N LEU A 46 3.11 6.36 2.03
CA LEU A 46 3.79 7.59 2.37
C LEU A 46 5.27 7.31 2.62
N THR A 47 6.13 7.56 1.64
CA THR A 47 7.55 7.21 1.71
C THR A 47 8.44 8.36 2.14
N THR A 48 7.97 9.61 2.03
CA THR A 48 8.80 10.79 2.34
C THR A 48 8.02 11.81 3.15
N VAL A 49 8.63 12.30 4.23
CA VAL A 49 8.18 13.47 4.99
C VAL A 49 9.32 14.49 5.00
N GLN A 50 9.05 15.70 4.53
CA GLN A 50 10.05 16.73 4.34
C GLN A 50 9.64 17.99 5.08
N THR A 51 10.45 18.43 6.03
CA THR A 51 10.27 19.71 6.73
C THR A 51 11.31 20.72 6.25
N GLN A 52 11.30 21.92 6.83
CA GLN A 52 12.33 22.93 6.59
C GLN A 52 13.73 22.52 7.09
N GLN A 53 13.80 21.58 8.04
CA GLN A 53 15.06 21.17 8.66
C GLN A 53 15.58 19.83 8.13
N ARG A 54 14.70 18.89 7.83
CA ARG A 54 15.09 17.51 7.51
C ARG A 54 14.16 16.82 6.53
N ARG A 55 14.68 15.78 5.88
CA ARG A 55 13.94 14.75 5.16
C ARG A 55 13.94 13.45 5.93
N VAL A 56 12.79 12.84 6.08
CA VAL A 56 12.62 11.47 6.56
C VAL A 56 12.09 10.63 5.42
N GLN A 57 12.81 9.55 5.10
CA GLN A 57 12.40 8.56 4.12
C GLN A 57 12.11 7.24 4.83
N THR A 58 10.99 6.61 4.50
CA THR A 58 10.58 5.32 5.05
C THR A 58 10.55 4.29 3.93
N VAL A 59 11.20 3.15 4.17
CA VAL A 59 11.15 1.97 3.32
C VAL A 59 10.20 0.96 3.95
N TYR A 60 9.29 0.43 3.13
CA TYR A 60 8.28 -0.54 3.54
C TYR A 60 8.61 -1.94 3.03
N ALA A 61 8.06 -2.95 3.68
CA ALA A 61 8.08 -4.31 3.17
C ALA A 61 7.38 -4.39 1.79
N PRO A 62 7.87 -5.23 0.86
CA PRO A 62 7.23 -5.39 -0.45
C PRO A 62 5.74 -5.75 -0.33
N GLY A 63 4.88 -5.04 -1.06
CA GLY A 63 3.43 -5.27 -1.04
C GLY A 63 2.71 -4.96 0.27
N SER A 64 3.39 -4.35 1.25
CA SER A 64 2.85 -4.08 2.59
C SER A 64 3.03 -2.62 3.00
N PHE A 65 2.29 -2.23 4.05
CA PHE A 65 2.39 -0.97 4.77
C PHE A 65 3.22 -1.09 6.06
N THR A 66 3.82 -2.25 6.33
CA THR A 66 4.75 -2.44 7.45
C THR A 66 6.08 -1.74 7.14
N PRO A 67 6.49 -0.71 7.91
CA PRO A 67 7.75 -0.03 7.71
C PRO A 67 8.91 -0.92 8.18
N LEU A 68 10.06 -0.83 7.49
CA LEU A 68 11.26 -1.59 7.80
C LEU A 68 12.42 -0.69 8.21
N LEU A 69 12.60 0.40 7.46
CA LEU A 69 13.75 1.29 7.62
C LEU A 69 13.31 2.75 7.54
N ARG A 70 13.86 3.56 8.43
CA ARG A 70 13.80 5.02 8.38
C ARG A 70 15.19 5.57 8.08
N VAL A 71 15.28 6.49 7.13
CA VAL A 71 16.47 7.27 6.83
C VAL A 71 16.15 8.75 7.02
N GLU A 72 16.84 9.39 7.94
CA GLU A 72 16.73 10.82 8.20
C GLU A 72 17.98 11.53 7.69
N THR A 73 17.79 12.64 7.00
CA THR A 73 18.87 13.44 6.41
C THR A 73 18.53 14.90 6.61
N GLU A 74 19.45 15.67 7.20
CA GLU A 74 19.27 17.12 7.34
C GLU A 74 19.28 17.80 5.96
N ASN A 75 18.58 18.92 5.84
CA ASN A 75 18.48 19.63 4.56
C ASN A 75 19.81 20.21 4.10
N THR A 76 20.67 20.59 5.05
CA THR A 76 22.07 20.99 4.83
C THR A 76 22.89 19.85 4.22
N GLU A 77 22.75 18.64 4.75
CA GLU A 77 23.39 17.42 4.19
C GLU A 77 22.80 17.05 2.82
N LEU A 78 21.46 17.11 2.67
CA LEU A 78 20.81 16.93 1.38
C LEU A 78 21.35 17.90 0.32
N ALA A 79 21.62 19.16 0.69
CA ALA A 79 22.12 20.15 -0.25
C ALA A 79 23.51 19.77 -0.81
N LYS A 80 24.34 19.06 -0.02
CA LYS A 80 25.63 18.53 -0.49
C LYS A 80 25.49 17.52 -1.62
N THR A 81 24.35 16.84 -1.73
CA THR A 81 24.11 15.87 -2.82
C THR A 81 23.91 16.51 -4.18
N ARG A 82 23.65 17.82 -4.25
CA ARG A 82 23.57 18.54 -5.51
C ARG A 82 24.96 18.63 -6.12
N HIS A 83 25.09 18.05 -7.31
CA HIS A 83 26.27 18.11 -8.14
C HIS A 83 25.77 18.22 -9.59
N ARG A 84 26.57 18.82 -10.46
CA ARG A 84 26.30 18.86 -11.89
C ARG A 84 26.59 17.49 -12.48
N SER A 85 25.74 17.03 -13.40
CA SER A 85 26.08 15.84 -14.19
C SER A 85 27.28 16.12 -15.10
N LEU A 86 27.95 15.07 -15.57
CA LEU A 86 29.06 15.18 -16.52
C LEU A 86 28.65 16.01 -17.74
N ALA A 87 27.44 15.81 -18.23
CA ALA A 87 26.92 16.57 -19.36
C ALA A 87 26.71 18.05 -19.02
N GLU A 88 26.11 18.37 -17.87
CA GLU A 88 25.91 19.78 -17.44
C GLU A 88 27.24 20.51 -17.29
N LYS A 89 28.24 19.82 -16.74
CA LYS A 89 29.58 20.38 -16.59
C LYS A 89 30.19 20.69 -17.96
N LEU A 90 30.10 19.76 -18.91
CA LEU A 90 30.65 19.94 -20.27
C LEU A 90 29.88 20.99 -21.09
N GLU A 91 28.56 21.09 -20.93
CA GLU A 91 27.74 22.15 -21.54
C GLU A 91 28.17 23.55 -21.08
N GLN A 92 28.48 23.69 -19.79
CA GLN A 92 28.90 24.95 -19.19
C GLN A 92 30.38 25.29 -19.45
N GLU A 93 31.26 24.29 -19.53
CA GLU A 93 32.67 24.51 -19.90
C GLU A 93 32.84 24.79 -21.40
N GLY A 94 31.91 24.30 -22.24
CA GLY A 94 31.88 24.59 -23.68
C GLY A 94 31.35 25.97 -24.05
N SER A 95 30.72 26.70 -23.12
CA SER A 95 30.22 28.06 -23.36
C SER A 95 31.33 29.11 -23.17
N GLY A 96 32.11 29.36 -24.22
CA GLY A 96 33.19 30.38 -24.19
C GLY A 96 32.70 31.83 -24.00
N ASP A 97 31.47 32.14 -24.41
CA ASP A 97 30.93 33.52 -24.47
C ASP A 97 29.62 33.72 -23.69
N GLY A 98 29.28 32.80 -22.77
CA GLY A 98 28.07 32.92 -21.93
C GLY A 98 26.76 32.50 -22.60
N GLU A 99 26.78 32.05 -23.86
CA GLU A 99 25.66 31.29 -24.44
C GLU A 99 25.76 29.82 -24.05
N ALA A 100 24.74 29.32 -23.33
CA ALA A 100 24.69 27.93 -22.87
C ALA A 100 24.65 26.98 -24.08
N VAL A 101 25.70 26.18 -24.28
CA VAL A 101 25.71 25.12 -25.29
C VAL A 101 24.76 24.03 -24.80
N GLN A 102 23.64 23.83 -25.50
CA GLN A 102 22.70 22.75 -25.20
C GLN A 102 23.07 21.51 -26.02
N PHE A 103 23.41 20.41 -25.35
CA PHE A 103 23.67 19.16 -26.08
C PHE A 103 22.38 18.54 -26.62
N PRO A 104 22.41 17.90 -27.80
CA PRO A 104 21.30 17.07 -28.26
C PRO A 104 20.97 15.98 -27.23
N ALA A 105 19.68 15.65 -27.08
CA ALA A 105 19.20 14.68 -26.09
C ALA A 105 19.92 13.32 -26.16
N ALA A 106 20.28 12.87 -27.36
CA ALA A 106 21.03 11.63 -27.56
C ALA A 106 22.44 11.67 -26.95
N LEU A 107 23.14 12.80 -27.08
CA LEU A 107 24.46 13.00 -26.48
C LEU A 107 24.35 13.13 -24.95
N ARG A 108 23.32 13.83 -24.48
CA ARG A 108 23.03 13.97 -23.04
C ARG A 108 22.82 12.60 -22.38
N ALA A 109 21.93 11.78 -22.95
CA ALA A 109 21.66 10.43 -22.45
C ALA A 109 22.91 9.53 -22.49
N MET A 110 23.78 9.72 -23.49
CA MET A 110 25.04 8.99 -23.58
C MET A 110 26.02 9.40 -22.47
N LEU A 111 26.17 10.71 -22.23
CA LEU A 111 27.03 11.23 -21.18
C LEU A 111 26.51 10.86 -19.77
N ASP A 112 25.20 10.87 -19.57
CA ASP A 112 24.57 10.41 -18.32
C ASP A 112 24.85 8.91 -18.09
N ARG A 113 24.76 8.07 -19.13
CA ARG A 113 25.15 6.66 -19.06
C ARG A 113 26.63 6.48 -18.76
N LEU A 114 27.49 7.24 -19.45
CA LEU A 114 28.94 7.18 -19.26
C LEU A 114 29.33 7.62 -17.84
N GLU A 115 28.72 8.67 -17.29
CA GLU A 115 28.93 9.06 -15.90
C GLU A 115 28.61 7.91 -14.93
N ASP A 116 27.47 7.26 -15.13
CA ASP A 116 27.02 6.11 -14.35
C ASP A 116 28.00 4.94 -14.41
N GLU A 117 28.51 4.64 -15.59
CA GLU A 117 29.53 3.61 -15.82
C GLU A 117 30.88 3.95 -15.16
N LEU A 118 31.33 5.21 -15.29
CA LEU A 118 32.58 5.69 -14.70
C LEU A 118 32.54 5.64 -13.18
N ARG A 119 31.39 5.99 -12.57
CA ARG A 119 31.22 5.95 -11.11
C ARG A 119 31.15 4.53 -10.55
N ARG A 120 30.68 3.56 -11.34
CA ARG A 120 30.69 2.12 -10.98
C ARG A 120 32.02 1.44 -11.33
N ASP A 121 32.97 2.16 -11.91
CA ASP A 121 34.23 1.63 -12.43
C ASP A 121 34.02 0.49 -13.45
N ALA A 122 32.93 0.57 -14.23
CA ALA A 122 32.44 -0.50 -15.11
C ALA A 122 32.06 0.05 -16.50
N VAL A 123 33.00 0.72 -17.16
CA VAL A 123 32.80 1.31 -18.50
C VAL A 123 32.60 0.25 -19.57
N SER A 124 31.48 0.33 -20.28
CA SER A 124 31.10 -0.62 -21.33
C SER A 124 32.02 -0.54 -22.55
N GLU A 125 32.08 -1.61 -23.34
CA GLU A 125 32.86 -1.61 -24.59
C GLU A 125 32.34 -0.58 -25.59
N GLU A 126 31.02 -0.37 -25.64
CA GLU A 126 30.38 0.67 -26.46
C GLU A 126 30.89 2.06 -26.06
N SER A 127 30.85 2.39 -24.78
CA SER A 127 31.35 3.67 -24.26
C SER A 127 32.85 3.84 -24.51
N ARG A 128 33.65 2.78 -24.36
CA ARG A 128 35.10 2.81 -24.65
C ARG A 128 35.38 3.04 -26.13
N ALA A 129 34.66 2.37 -27.02
CA ALA A 129 34.79 2.54 -28.47
C ALA A 129 34.41 3.97 -28.89
N TRP A 130 33.32 4.52 -28.33
CA TRP A 130 32.93 5.90 -28.58
C TRP A 130 33.95 6.91 -28.06
N LEU A 131 34.45 6.74 -26.84
CA LEU A 131 35.50 7.60 -26.28
C LEU A 131 36.74 7.58 -27.18
N THR A 132 37.15 6.39 -27.64
CA THR A 132 38.28 6.22 -28.56
C THR A 132 38.04 6.95 -29.89
N GLN A 133 36.83 6.85 -30.46
CA GLN A 133 36.45 7.57 -31.67
C GLN A 133 36.53 9.10 -31.50
N ARG A 134 36.30 9.60 -30.28
CA ARG A 134 36.40 11.02 -29.92
C ARG A 134 37.79 11.45 -29.43
N GLY A 135 38.77 10.53 -29.41
CA GLY A 135 40.12 10.81 -28.91
C GLY A 135 40.19 11.04 -27.39
N LEU A 136 39.22 10.51 -26.65
CA LEU A 136 39.11 10.63 -25.20
C LEU A 136 39.35 9.27 -24.53
N THR A 137 39.73 9.30 -23.25
CA THR A 137 39.87 8.11 -22.41
C THR A 137 38.87 8.14 -21.27
N ALA A 138 38.55 6.95 -20.73
CA ALA A 138 37.68 6.83 -19.56
C ALA A 138 38.27 7.59 -18.35
N GLU A 139 39.59 7.55 -18.17
CA GLU A 139 40.28 8.25 -17.08
C GLU A 139 40.16 9.78 -17.21
N GLN A 140 40.31 10.33 -18.42
CA GLN A 140 40.09 11.75 -18.67
C GLN A 140 38.65 12.15 -18.32
N MET A 141 37.66 11.36 -18.71
CA MET A 141 36.26 11.64 -18.37
C MET A 141 35.96 11.45 -16.88
N LYS A 142 36.59 10.48 -16.22
CA LYS A 142 36.49 10.26 -14.77
C LYS A 142 36.98 11.48 -13.99
N ASN A 143 38.07 12.09 -14.43
CA ASN A 143 38.61 13.34 -13.86
C ASN A 143 37.71 14.56 -14.08
N GLN A 144 36.75 14.48 -15.01
CA GLN A 144 35.74 15.54 -15.17
C GLN A 144 34.57 15.39 -14.22
N LEU A 145 34.37 14.24 -13.57
CA LEU A 145 33.24 14.03 -12.67
C LEU A 145 33.34 14.94 -11.44
N GLU A 146 32.24 15.61 -11.11
CA GLU A 146 32.14 16.28 -9.82
C GLU A 146 32.08 15.22 -8.69
N PRO A 147 32.71 15.48 -7.54
CA PRO A 147 32.54 14.66 -6.37
C PRO A 147 31.05 14.56 -6.00
N ARG A 148 30.59 13.34 -5.71
CA ARG A 148 29.28 13.11 -5.09
C ARG A 148 29.54 12.87 -3.61
N PRO A 149 29.56 13.90 -2.74
CA PRO A 149 29.71 13.67 -1.32
C PRO A 149 28.51 12.85 -0.84
N GLU A 150 28.79 11.79 -0.09
CA GLU A 150 27.72 11.06 0.59
C GLU A 150 27.22 11.94 1.74
N PRO A 151 25.93 12.30 1.75
CA PRO A 151 25.39 13.11 2.82
C PRO A 151 25.37 12.28 4.09
N GLU A 152 25.60 12.91 5.25
CA GLU A 152 25.42 12.20 6.52
C GLU A 152 23.95 11.84 6.71
N ARG A 153 23.68 10.60 7.15
CA ARG A 153 22.32 10.08 7.35
C ARG A 153 22.21 9.40 8.69
N LYS A 154 21.09 9.66 9.39
CA LYS A 154 20.68 8.89 10.57
C LYS A 154 19.73 7.78 10.12
N ILE A 155 20.07 6.55 10.47
CA ILE A 155 19.37 5.34 10.03
C ILE A 155 18.75 4.69 11.26
N HIS A 156 17.49 4.27 11.17
CA HIS A 156 16.83 3.51 12.23
C HIS A 156 16.00 2.37 11.62
N LEU A 157 16.07 1.19 12.22
CA LEU A 157 15.24 0.04 11.86
C LEU A 157 13.94 0.08 12.65
N TYR A 158 12.83 -0.16 11.97
CA TYR A 158 11.54 -0.33 12.62
C TYR A 158 11.44 -1.73 13.24
N HIS A 159 11.06 -1.77 14.51
CA HIS A 159 10.55 -2.97 15.14
C HIS A 159 9.03 -2.82 15.27
N CYS A 160 8.28 -3.70 14.61
CA CYS A 160 6.83 -3.66 14.54
C CYS A 160 6.19 -4.88 15.21
N ASP A 161 4.93 -4.74 15.60
CA ASP A 161 4.09 -5.88 15.98
C ASP A 161 3.60 -6.67 14.74
N HIS A 162 2.78 -7.71 14.98
CA HIS A 162 2.25 -8.57 13.90
C HIS A 162 1.30 -7.85 12.94
N ARG A 163 0.73 -6.70 13.33
CA ARG A 163 -0.12 -5.86 12.49
C ARG A 163 0.71 -4.93 11.60
N GLY A 164 2.00 -4.75 11.92
CA GLY A 164 2.87 -3.77 11.29
C GLY A 164 2.88 -2.40 11.98
N LEU A 165 2.34 -2.29 13.20
CA LEU A 165 2.41 -1.08 14.01
C LEU A 165 3.84 -0.92 14.57
N PRO A 166 4.53 0.23 14.35
CA PRO A 166 5.82 0.50 14.98
C PRO A 166 5.77 0.50 16.51
N LEU A 167 6.58 -0.34 17.15
CA LEU A 167 6.77 -0.38 18.61
C LEU A 167 8.10 0.24 19.04
N ALA A 168 9.14 0.14 18.21
CA ALA A 168 10.43 0.75 18.49
C ALA A 168 11.21 1.15 17.23
N LEU A 169 12.15 2.07 17.40
CA LEU A 169 13.21 2.38 16.43
C LEU A 169 14.55 1.95 17.01
N ILE A 170 15.26 1.11 16.27
CA ILE A 170 16.55 0.54 16.67
C ILE A 170 17.66 1.20 15.83
N SER A 171 18.66 1.76 16.50
CA SER A 171 19.84 2.33 15.84
C SER A 171 20.75 1.22 15.29
N PRO A 172 21.68 1.54 14.37
CA PRO A 172 22.68 0.59 13.89
C PRO A 172 23.62 0.09 15.00
N ALA A 173 23.72 0.83 16.11
CA ALA A 173 24.45 0.42 17.31
C ALA A 173 23.64 -0.53 18.21
N ASN A 174 22.48 -1.01 17.74
CA ASN A 174 21.57 -1.90 18.47
C ASN A 174 21.02 -1.29 19.77
N THR A 175 20.83 0.03 19.79
CA THR A 175 20.19 0.75 20.89
C THR A 175 18.76 1.13 20.51
N VAL A 176 17.86 1.16 21.49
CA VAL A 176 16.49 1.65 21.31
C VAL A 176 16.52 3.18 21.33
N ALA A 177 16.34 3.81 20.17
CA ALA A 177 16.34 5.26 20.02
C ALA A 177 14.96 5.89 20.29
N TRP A 178 13.90 5.09 20.10
CA TRP A 178 12.51 5.45 20.38
C TRP A 178 11.70 4.18 20.65
N ARG A 179 10.74 4.24 21.56
CA ARG A 179 9.81 3.14 21.87
C ARG A 179 8.45 3.69 22.27
N ALA A 180 7.39 2.95 21.93
CA ALA A 180 6.04 3.28 22.34
C ALA A 180 5.21 2.03 22.65
N GLU A 181 4.23 2.22 23.53
CA GLU A 181 3.22 1.22 23.88
C GLU A 181 1.86 1.68 23.36
N TYR A 182 1.10 0.75 22.81
CA TYR A 182 -0.20 1.01 22.19
C TYR A 182 -1.26 0.01 22.64
N ASP A 183 -2.52 0.42 22.62
CA ASP A 183 -3.66 -0.51 22.73
C ASP A 183 -4.00 -1.16 21.38
N GLU A 184 -5.06 -1.98 21.38
CA GLU A 184 -5.54 -2.72 20.20
C GLU A 184 -6.04 -1.79 19.08
N TRP A 185 -6.45 -0.57 19.42
CA TRP A 185 -6.93 0.45 18.49
C TRP A 185 -5.82 1.42 18.06
N GLY A 186 -4.59 1.19 18.52
CA GLY A 186 -3.43 2.02 18.20
C GLY A 186 -3.37 3.32 18.99
N ASN A 187 -4.12 3.47 20.10
CA ASN A 187 -3.92 4.60 21.01
C ASN A 187 -2.55 4.50 21.67
N LEU A 188 -1.80 5.60 21.66
CA LEU A 188 -0.53 5.69 22.35
C LEU A 188 -0.76 5.74 23.86
N LEU A 189 -0.29 4.71 24.58
CA LEU A 189 -0.39 4.60 26.04
C LEU A 189 0.85 5.15 26.75
N GLY A 190 2.01 5.00 26.12
CA GLY A 190 3.28 5.48 26.64
C GLY A 190 4.32 5.64 25.54
N GLU A 191 5.23 6.59 25.70
CA GLU A 191 6.32 6.86 24.77
C GLU A 191 7.62 7.13 25.54
N GLU A 192 8.70 6.50 25.08
CA GLU A 192 10.07 6.78 25.47
C GLU A 192 10.85 7.29 24.24
N ASN A 193 11.24 8.57 24.29
CA ASN A 193 11.85 9.25 23.15
C ASN A 193 13.05 10.13 23.57
N PRO A 194 14.15 9.53 24.03
CA PRO A 194 15.32 10.26 24.53
C PRO A 194 16.02 11.08 23.44
N GLU A 195 15.89 10.67 22.17
CA GLU A 195 16.52 11.33 21.02
C GLU A 195 15.60 12.35 20.33
N HIS A 196 14.41 12.61 20.88
CA HIS A 196 13.41 13.53 20.32
C HIS A 196 13.09 13.26 18.83
N LEU A 197 13.02 11.98 18.47
CA LEU A 197 12.69 11.51 17.14
C LEU A 197 11.21 11.73 16.85
N GLU A 198 10.90 12.27 15.68
CA GLU A 198 9.52 12.45 15.24
C GLU A 198 9.03 11.18 14.56
N GLN A 199 8.41 10.26 15.31
CA GLN A 199 7.82 9.04 14.80
C GLN A 199 6.30 9.18 14.62
N LEU A 200 5.87 9.38 13.37
CA LEU A 200 4.48 9.68 13.04
C LEU A 200 3.71 8.48 12.47
N ILE A 201 4.34 7.37 12.11
CA ILE A 201 3.65 6.20 11.57
C ILE A 201 2.85 5.53 12.70
N ARG A 202 1.64 5.06 12.37
CA ARG A 202 0.73 4.35 13.28
C ARG A 202 0.37 2.99 12.68
N LEU A 203 -0.87 2.54 12.82
CA LEU A 203 -1.35 1.32 12.16
C LEU A 203 -1.11 1.40 10.64
N PRO A 204 -1.08 0.27 9.91
CA PRO A 204 -0.87 0.25 8.46
C PRO A 204 -1.66 1.33 7.71
N GLY A 205 -0.97 2.12 6.89
CA GLY A 205 -1.57 3.24 6.13
C GLY A 205 -1.71 4.56 6.90
N GLN A 206 -1.55 4.54 8.22
CA GLN A 206 -1.88 5.66 9.09
C GLN A 206 -0.67 6.51 9.50
N GLN A 207 -0.89 7.81 9.57
CA GLN A 207 0.08 8.79 10.09
C GLN A 207 -0.58 9.68 11.14
N TYR A 208 0.03 9.81 12.32
CA TYR A 208 -0.37 10.76 13.33
C TYR A 208 -0.28 12.20 12.83
N ASP A 209 -1.35 12.94 13.04
CA ASP A 209 -1.46 14.35 12.72
C ASP A 209 -1.64 15.15 14.02
N GLU A 210 -0.54 15.74 14.48
CA GLU A 210 -0.47 16.48 15.75
C GLU A 210 -1.56 17.56 15.86
N GLU A 211 -1.86 18.26 14.76
CA GLU A 211 -2.79 19.39 14.76
C GLU A 211 -4.24 18.99 15.01
N SER A 212 -4.62 17.78 14.61
CA SER A 212 -5.97 17.25 14.82
C SER A 212 -6.05 16.25 15.98
N GLY A 213 -4.92 15.68 16.39
CA GLY A 213 -4.88 14.55 17.31
C GLY A 213 -5.37 13.23 16.69
N LEU A 214 -5.66 13.22 15.39
CA LEU A 214 -6.20 12.08 14.66
C LEU A 214 -5.12 11.42 13.79
N TYR A 215 -5.44 10.22 13.29
CA TYR A 215 -4.55 9.48 12.41
C TYR A 215 -5.04 9.63 10.98
N TYR A 216 -4.28 10.33 10.15
CA TYR A 216 -4.54 10.45 8.72
C TYR A 216 -4.33 9.09 8.04
N ASN A 217 -5.39 8.56 7.43
CA ASN A 217 -5.37 7.30 6.69
C ASN A 217 -5.93 7.53 5.28
N ARG A 218 -5.10 8.14 4.41
CA ARG A 218 -5.37 8.51 3.01
C ARG A 218 -6.73 9.20 2.79
N HIS A 219 -7.80 8.42 2.68
CA HIS A 219 -9.16 8.88 2.43
C HIS A 219 -9.91 9.35 3.67
N ARG A 220 -9.48 8.93 4.87
CA ARG A 220 -10.21 9.18 6.11
C ARG A 220 -9.27 9.60 7.23
N TYR A 221 -9.85 10.22 8.26
CA TYR A 221 -9.18 10.43 9.54
C TYR A 221 -9.73 9.44 10.56
N TYR A 222 -8.82 8.70 11.17
CA TYR A 222 -9.11 7.70 12.19
C TYR A 222 -8.94 8.30 13.59
N SER A 223 -9.92 8.04 14.46
CA SER A 223 -9.87 8.36 15.88
C SER A 223 -9.58 7.07 16.65
N PRO A 224 -8.34 6.91 17.16
CA PRO A 224 -7.99 5.70 17.91
C PRO A 224 -8.78 5.63 19.23
N GLY A 225 -9.06 6.76 19.88
CA GLY A 225 -9.82 6.79 21.14
C GLY A 225 -11.28 6.34 21.01
N GLN A 226 -11.82 6.35 19.79
CA GLN A 226 -13.16 5.81 19.48
C GLN A 226 -13.11 4.48 18.71
N GLY A 227 -11.92 4.03 18.30
CA GLY A 227 -11.76 2.85 17.45
C GLY A 227 -12.40 2.98 16.06
N ARG A 228 -12.52 4.20 15.49
CA ARG A 228 -13.29 4.42 14.25
C ARG A 228 -12.86 5.64 13.43
N TYR A 229 -13.31 5.69 12.18
CA TYR A 229 -13.19 6.89 11.35
C TYR A 229 -14.16 7.98 11.78
N ILE A 230 -13.76 9.25 11.60
CA ILE A 230 -14.57 10.42 11.94
C ILE A 230 -15.36 10.97 10.74
N THR A 231 -15.11 10.44 9.55
CA THR A 231 -15.82 10.75 8.31
C THR A 231 -16.41 9.48 7.72
N GLN A 232 -17.54 9.62 7.04
CA GLN A 232 -18.15 8.51 6.30
C GLN A 232 -17.16 7.95 5.26
N ASP A 233 -17.24 6.65 5.03
CA ASP A 233 -16.53 5.96 3.97
C ASP A 233 -16.86 6.63 2.62
N PRO A 234 -15.87 7.12 1.87
CA PRO A 234 -16.09 7.62 0.52
C PRO A 234 -16.62 6.55 -0.44
N ALA A 235 -16.43 5.27 -0.13
CA ALA A 235 -17.08 4.16 -0.84
C ALA A 235 -18.60 4.07 -0.52
N GLY A 236 -19.11 4.88 0.40
CA GLY A 236 -20.51 4.87 0.80
C GLY A 236 -20.94 3.52 1.37
N LEU A 237 -22.13 3.05 1.01
CA LEU A 237 -22.61 1.73 1.44
C LEU A 237 -21.76 0.56 0.91
N ALA A 238 -20.88 0.78 -0.08
CA ALA A 238 -19.92 -0.24 -0.51
C ALA A 238 -18.87 -0.54 0.58
N GLY A 239 -18.58 0.44 1.45
CA GLY A 239 -17.72 0.26 2.64
C GLY A 239 -18.40 -0.44 3.82
N GLY A 240 -19.65 -0.89 3.65
CA GLY A 240 -20.48 -1.48 4.70
C GLY A 240 -21.51 -0.51 5.29
N TRP A 241 -22.42 -1.04 6.12
CA TRP A 241 -23.53 -0.27 6.71
C TRP A 241 -23.07 0.77 7.73
N ASN A 242 -21.96 0.48 8.42
CA ASN A 242 -21.36 1.44 9.33
C ASN A 242 -20.26 2.21 8.58
N LEU A 243 -20.66 3.34 8.01
CA LEU A 243 -19.79 4.22 7.22
C LEU A 243 -18.58 4.76 8.00
N TYR A 244 -18.54 4.61 9.32
CA TYR A 244 -17.46 5.08 10.18
C TYR A 244 -16.54 3.94 10.64
N GLN A 245 -16.79 2.70 10.23
CA GLN A 245 -16.14 1.52 10.78
C GLN A 245 -14.65 1.42 10.41
N TYR A 246 -13.81 1.19 11.42
CA TYR A 246 -12.54 0.50 11.26
C TYR A 246 -12.76 -1.00 11.54
N PRO A 247 -11.98 -1.94 10.97
CA PRO A 247 -12.17 -3.38 11.21
C PRO A 247 -12.42 -3.70 12.70
N LEU A 248 -13.49 -4.47 12.98
CA LEU A 248 -13.95 -4.74 14.36
C LEU A 248 -12.98 -5.60 15.16
N ASP A 249 -12.13 -6.33 14.46
CA ASP A 249 -10.98 -7.02 15.02
C ASP A 249 -9.70 -6.43 14.41
N PRO A 250 -9.14 -5.36 15.00
CA PRO A 250 -7.91 -4.73 14.52
C PRO A 250 -6.66 -5.62 14.73
N LEU A 251 -6.79 -6.77 15.41
CA LEU A 251 -5.72 -7.75 15.57
C LEU A 251 -5.59 -8.68 14.37
N SER A 252 -6.68 -8.90 13.61
CA SER A 252 -6.71 -9.75 12.41
C SER A 252 -7.05 -9.00 11.12
N GLY A 253 -7.70 -7.84 11.20
CA GLY A 253 -8.06 -7.00 10.06
C GLY A 253 -7.41 -5.62 10.13
N ILE A 254 -6.87 -5.16 9.00
CA ILE A 254 -6.33 -3.81 8.84
C ILE A 254 -7.02 -3.12 7.66
N ASP A 255 -7.10 -1.79 7.69
CA ASP A 255 -7.60 -0.97 6.58
C ASP A 255 -6.51 0.03 6.16
N PRO A 256 -5.55 -0.39 5.30
CA PRO A 256 -4.39 0.44 4.96
C PRO A 256 -4.68 1.61 4.01
N LEU A 257 -5.88 1.65 3.41
CA LEU A 257 -6.28 2.69 2.46
C LEU A 257 -7.35 3.62 3.04
N GLY A 258 -8.01 3.22 4.12
CA GLY A 258 -9.22 3.87 4.57
C GLY A 258 -10.42 3.52 3.70
N LEU A 259 -10.49 2.31 3.13
CA LEU A 259 -11.55 1.76 2.28
C LEU A 259 -11.73 0.26 2.56
N VAL A 260 -12.97 -0.24 2.60
CA VAL A 260 -13.27 -1.65 2.86
C VAL A 260 -13.40 -2.44 1.54
N ASP A 261 -12.74 -3.60 1.40
CA ASP A 261 -12.98 -4.56 0.31
C ASP A 261 -14.41 -5.15 0.39
N ILE A 262 -15.07 -5.48 -0.74
CA ILE A 262 -16.48 -5.94 -0.74
C ILE A 262 -16.60 -7.37 -0.17
N ASN A 263 -16.70 -7.43 1.16
CA ASN A 263 -16.98 -8.63 1.93
C ASN A 263 -18.47 -8.65 2.34
N LEU A 264 -19.26 -9.40 1.59
CA LEU A 264 -20.71 -9.55 1.78
C LEU A 264 -21.07 -10.70 2.72
N TYR A 265 -20.10 -11.40 3.31
CA TYR A 265 -20.42 -12.34 4.37
C TYR A 265 -20.95 -11.58 5.59
N PRO A 266 -22.03 -12.04 6.24
CA PRO A 266 -22.47 -11.42 7.48
C PRO A 266 -21.35 -11.46 8.52
N ALA A 267 -21.14 -10.38 9.29
CA ALA A 267 -20.06 -10.29 10.28
C ALA A 267 -20.11 -11.38 11.37
N LYS A 268 -21.28 -12.01 11.56
CA LYS A 268 -21.49 -13.16 12.46
C LYS A 268 -21.01 -14.49 11.89
N ASP A 269 -20.76 -14.56 10.59
CA ASP A 269 -20.34 -15.79 9.92
C ASP A 269 -18.83 -15.95 10.07
N PRO A 270 -18.32 -17.09 10.56
CA PRO A 270 -16.88 -17.28 10.76
C PRO A 270 -16.04 -17.06 9.49
N ILE A 271 -16.61 -17.24 8.29
CA ILE A 271 -15.89 -17.00 7.04
C ILE A 271 -15.63 -15.51 6.77
N HIS A 272 -16.33 -14.59 7.44
CA HIS A 272 -16.16 -13.16 7.23
C HIS A 272 -14.71 -12.71 7.50
N SER A 273 -14.09 -13.18 8.58
CA SER A 273 -12.68 -12.88 8.88
C SER A 273 -11.72 -13.50 7.86
N VAL A 274 -12.03 -14.72 7.39
CA VAL A 274 -11.24 -15.42 6.36
C VAL A 274 -11.23 -14.65 5.05
N ALA A 275 -12.38 -14.13 4.63
CA ALA A 275 -12.50 -13.39 3.38
C ALA A 275 -11.68 -12.07 3.40
N ASN A 276 -11.49 -11.45 4.57
CA ASN A 276 -10.65 -10.27 4.72
C ASN A 276 -9.15 -10.56 4.56
N GLU A 277 -8.71 -11.82 4.74
CA GLU A 277 -7.32 -12.22 4.56
C GLU A 277 -6.93 -12.46 3.09
N ILE A 278 -7.92 -12.50 2.19
CA ILE A 278 -7.68 -12.84 0.78
C ILE A 278 -7.43 -11.56 -0.03
N ASN A 279 -6.19 -11.38 -0.48
CA ASN A 279 -5.79 -10.27 -1.33
C ASN A 279 -4.98 -10.77 -2.52
N ILE A 280 -5.61 -10.73 -3.71
CA ILE A 280 -4.98 -11.14 -4.96
C ILE A 280 -4.53 -9.87 -5.71
N SER A 281 -3.23 -9.70 -5.87
CA SER A 281 -2.66 -8.50 -6.50
C SER A 281 -3.19 -8.30 -7.92
N GLY A 282 -3.82 -7.14 -8.16
CA GLY A 282 -4.35 -6.78 -9.48
C GLY A 282 -5.69 -7.43 -9.84
N VAL A 283 -6.34 -8.09 -8.88
CA VAL A 283 -7.65 -8.70 -9.01
C VAL A 283 -8.59 -8.12 -7.96
N PHE A 284 -9.81 -7.77 -8.37
CA PHE A 284 -10.82 -7.26 -7.46
C PHE A 284 -11.57 -8.43 -6.81
N THR A 285 -11.49 -8.56 -5.50
CA THR A 285 -12.05 -9.71 -4.77
C THR A 285 -13.44 -9.38 -4.21
N VAL A 286 -14.34 -10.36 -4.27
CA VAL A 286 -15.68 -10.25 -3.66
C VAL A 286 -15.97 -11.53 -2.87
N GLY A 287 -16.23 -11.40 -1.57
CA GLY A 287 -16.68 -12.51 -0.72
C GLY A 287 -18.18 -12.43 -0.46
N GLY A 288 -18.88 -13.58 -0.40
CA GLY A 288 -20.27 -13.61 0.06
C GLY A 288 -20.94 -14.97 -0.06
N HIS A 289 -22.08 -15.18 0.60
CA HIS A 289 -22.89 -16.37 0.35
C HIS A 289 -23.48 -16.29 -1.06
N GLY A 290 -23.53 -17.41 -1.77
CA GLY A 290 -24.01 -17.40 -3.14
C GLY A 290 -24.52 -18.73 -3.63
N THR A 291 -25.12 -18.64 -4.80
CA THR A 291 -25.64 -19.74 -5.60
C THR A 291 -25.21 -19.53 -7.05
N HIS A 292 -25.56 -20.48 -7.92
CA HIS A 292 -25.31 -20.34 -9.35
C HIS A 292 -26.03 -19.16 -10.03
N THR A 293 -26.97 -18.49 -9.36
CA THR A 293 -27.75 -17.36 -9.92
C THR A 293 -27.76 -16.09 -9.08
N SER A 294 -27.19 -16.10 -7.87
CA SER A 294 -27.21 -14.91 -6.99
C SER A 294 -26.13 -14.95 -5.92
N ILE A 295 -25.79 -13.78 -5.42
CA ILE A 295 -25.02 -13.59 -4.18
C ILE A 295 -25.91 -12.90 -3.15
N GLU A 296 -25.74 -13.20 -1.87
CA GLU A 296 -26.41 -12.50 -0.78
C GLU A 296 -25.58 -11.29 -0.34
N SER A 297 -26.25 -10.18 -0.05
CA SER A 297 -25.64 -9.03 0.62
C SER A 297 -25.27 -9.39 2.06
N ALA A 298 -24.49 -8.53 2.73
CA ALA A 298 -24.18 -8.66 4.15
C ALA A 298 -25.42 -8.73 5.08
N THR A 299 -26.60 -8.33 4.60
CA THR A 299 -27.88 -8.40 5.32
C THR A 299 -28.74 -9.60 4.94
N GLY A 300 -28.24 -10.50 4.09
CA GLY A 300 -28.96 -11.68 3.61
C GLY A 300 -29.94 -11.40 2.46
N ASN A 301 -29.89 -10.21 1.84
CA ASN A 301 -30.74 -9.92 0.69
C ASN A 301 -30.12 -10.50 -0.58
N ARG A 302 -30.94 -11.13 -1.42
CA ARG A 302 -30.49 -11.69 -2.69
C ARG A 302 -30.16 -10.59 -3.69
N MET A 303 -28.96 -10.62 -4.24
CA MET A 303 -28.45 -9.74 -5.30
C MET A 303 -28.22 -10.50 -6.60
N MET A 304 -28.62 -9.88 -7.71
CA MET A 304 -28.39 -10.39 -9.06
C MET A 304 -27.05 -9.86 -9.62
N PRO A 305 -26.50 -10.45 -10.70
CA PRO A 305 -25.23 -10.03 -11.28
C PRO A 305 -25.16 -8.52 -11.57
N LYS A 306 -26.23 -7.94 -12.11
CA LYS A 306 -26.32 -6.49 -12.37
C LYS A 306 -26.19 -5.64 -11.09
N ASP A 307 -26.73 -6.11 -9.97
CA ASP A 307 -26.73 -5.37 -8.71
C ASP A 307 -25.31 -5.35 -8.14
N LEU A 308 -24.62 -6.50 -8.20
CA LEU A 308 -23.20 -6.58 -7.83
C LEU A 308 -22.29 -5.82 -8.81
N ALA A 309 -22.59 -5.84 -10.11
CA ALA A 309 -21.83 -5.10 -11.11
C ALA A 309 -21.87 -3.60 -10.84
N VAL A 310 -23.02 -3.07 -10.42
CA VAL A 310 -23.14 -1.68 -9.95
C VAL A 310 -22.21 -1.47 -8.75
N LEU A 311 -22.28 -2.31 -7.72
CA LEU A 311 -21.41 -2.17 -6.55
C LEU A 311 -19.92 -2.16 -6.91
N ILE A 312 -19.48 -3.10 -7.74
CA ILE A 312 -18.08 -3.20 -8.18
C ILE A 312 -17.66 -1.96 -9.00
N LYS A 313 -18.48 -1.51 -9.95
CA LYS A 313 -18.16 -0.33 -10.79
C LYS A 313 -18.06 0.97 -10.00
N PHE A 314 -18.77 1.08 -8.88
CA PHE A 314 -18.74 2.24 -7.99
C PHE A 314 -17.69 2.10 -6.87
N ASP A 315 -16.98 0.98 -6.80
CA ASP A 315 -15.90 0.78 -5.84
C ASP A 315 -14.62 1.51 -6.27
N ALA A 316 -14.02 2.26 -5.36
CA ALA A 316 -12.83 3.06 -5.64
C ALA A 316 -11.57 2.23 -5.93
N ASN A 317 -11.54 0.96 -5.50
CA ASN A 317 -10.44 0.03 -5.73
C ASN A 317 -10.60 -0.73 -7.07
N TYR A 318 -11.79 -0.73 -7.68
CA TYR A 318 -12.02 -1.33 -8.98
C TYR A 318 -11.59 -0.38 -10.12
N LYS A 319 -10.85 -0.91 -11.09
CA LYS A 319 -10.51 -0.21 -12.33
C LYS A 319 -11.20 -0.92 -13.49
N GLU A 320 -11.65 -0.16 -14.49
CA GLU A 320 -12.27 -0.74 -15.67
C GLU A 320 -11.33 -1.78 -16.33
N GLY A 321 -11.86 -2.97 -16.61
CA GLY A 321 -11.09 -4.10 -17.13
C GLY A 321 -10.27 -4.89 -16.10
N MET A 322 -10.33 -4.53 -14.81
CA MET A 322 -9.73 -5.31 -13.74
C MET A 322 -10.48 -6.66 -13.61
N PRO A 323 -9.77 -7.80 -13.54
CA PRO A 323 -10.43 -9.09 -13.34
C PRO A 323 -11.08 -9.14 -11.94
N VAL A 324 -12.20 -9.85 -11.84
CA VAL A 324 -12.93 -10.06 -10.58
C VAL A 324 -12.85 -11.51 -10.14
N TRP A 325 -12.64 -11.74 -8.85
CA TRP A 325 -12.67 -13.08 -8.27
C TRP A 325 -13.75 -13.20 -7.20
N LEU A 326 -14.66 -14.15 -7.39
CA LEU A 326 -15.79 -14.41 -6.50
C LEU A 326 -15.47 -15.55 -5.55
N PHE A 327 -15.33 -15.21 -4.27
CA PHE A 327 -15.27 -16.16 -3.16
C PHE A 327 -16.69 -16.43 -2.67
N SER A 328 -17.45 -17.15 -3.48
CA SER A 328 -18.88 -17.36 -3.26
C SER A 328 -19.41 -18.64 -3.92
N CYS A 329 -20.11 -19.47 -3.15
CA CYS A 329 -20.51 -20.83 -3.52
C CYS A 329 -21.24 -20.91 -4.87
N ASN A 330 -20.83 -21.85 -5.72
CA ASN A 330 -21.46 -22.21 -7.00
C ASN A 330 -21.59 -21.07 -8.01
N THR A 331 -20.98 -19.90 -7.80
CA THR A 331 -21.17 -18.74 -8.70
C THR A 331 -20.59 -18.98 -10.10
N GLY A 332 -19.68 -19.94 -10.27
CA GLY A 332 -19.18 -20.42 -11.56
C GLY A 332 -19.85 -21.70 -12.06
N LYS A 333 -20.99 -22.13 -11.48
CA LYS A 333 -21.63 -23.40 -11.85
C LYS A 333 -22.52 -23.27 -13.10
N GLY A 334 -22.10 -23.93 -14.18
CA GLY A 334 -22.91 -24.12 -15.39
C GLY A 334 -22.79 -22.99 -16.43
N GLN A 335 -23.55 -23.13 -17.51
CA GLN A 335 -23.69 -22.10 -18.56
C GLN A 335 -24.69 -21.05 -18.09
N ASN A 336 -24.41 -19.75 -18.29
CA ASN A 336 -25.12 -18.61 -17.69
C ASN A 336 -25.08 -18.55 -16.14
N SER A 337 -24.00 -19.01 -15.53
CA SER A 337 -23.74 -18.84 -14.10
C SER A 337 -23.71 -17.36 -13.69
N PHE A 338 -23.76 -17.10 -12.37
CA PHE A 338 -23.64 -15.76 -11.82
C PHE A 338 -22.35 -15.06 -12.30
N ALA A 339 -21.22 -15.76 -12.30
CA ALA A 339 -19.94 -15.25 -12.81
C ALA A 339 -19.98 -14.96 -14.31
N SER A 340 -20.61 -15.81 -15.12
CA SER A 340 -20.82 -15.60 -16.55
C SER A 340 -21.61 -14.32 -16.84
N GLN A 341 -22.69 -14.10 -16.09
CA GLN A 341 -23.51 -12.90 -16.24
C GLN A 341 -22.79 -11.65 -15.73
N LEU A 342 -22.09 -11.75 -14.60
CA LEU A 342 -21.31 -10.64 -14.05
C LEU A 342 -20.19 -10.20 -15.01
N ALA A 343 -19.53 -11.16 -15.69
CA ALA A 343 -18.51 -10.85 -16.70
C ALA A 343 -19.06 -10.01 -17.87
N LYS A 344 -20.30 -10.29 -18.29
CA LYS A 344 -21.00 -9.48 -19.31
C LYS A 344 -21.31 -8.08 -18.81
N GLU A 345 -21.78 -7.96 -17.56
CA GLU A 345 -22.13 -6.67 -16.96
C GLU A 345 -20.89 -5.78 -16.74
N LEU A 346 -19.76 -6.37 -16.35
CA LEU A 346 -18.51 -5.66 -16.06
C LEU A 346 -17.58 -5.49 -17.26
N HIS A 347 -17.83 -6.22 -18.36
CA HIS A 347 -16.94 -6.31 -19.52
C HIS A 347 -15.49 -6.71 -19.16
N THR A 348 -15.34 -7.61 -18.18
CA THR A 348 -14.04 -8.09 -17.67
C THR A 348 -14.07 -9.60 -17.43
N ASN A 349 -12.91 -10.17 -17.10
CA ASN A 349 -12.83 -11.56 -16.67
C ASN A 349 -13.39 -11.72 -15.26
N VAL A 350 -14.28 -12.69 -15.06
CA VAL A 350 -14.82 -13.04 -13.74
C VAL A 350 -14.58 -14.51 -13.45
N THR A 351 -13.91 -14.78 -12.33
CA THR A 351 -13.66 -16.15 -11.85
C THR A 351 -14.58 -16.47 -10.68
N GLY A 352 -15.20 -17.64 -10.69
CA GLY A 352 -16.00 -18.15 -9.56
C GLY A 352 -15.97 -19.68 -9.48
N PRO A 353 -16.27 -20.27 -8.31
CA PRO A 353 -16.22 -21.72 -8.14
C PRO A 353 -17.47 -22.39 -8.73
N ASP A 354 -17.29 -23.53 -9.39
CA ASP A 354 -18.39 -24.36 -9.91
C ASP A 354 -19.04 -25.27 -8.85
N THR A 355 -18.41 -25.37 -7.68
CA THR A 355 -18.92 -26.08 -6.50
C THR A 355 -19.00 -25.17 -5.28
N LEU A 356 -19.18 -25.74 -4.09
CA LEU A 356 -19.19 -24.96 -2.85
C LEU A 356 -17.82 -24.32 -2.63
N TRP A 357 -17.83 -23.11 -2.11
CA TRP A 357 -16.66 -22.48 -1.49
C TRP A 357 -16.67 -22.82 0.00
N SER A 358 -15.59 -23.42 0.50
CA SER A 358 -15.53 -23.92 1.89
C SER A 358 -14.19 -23.61 2.54
N TRP A 359 -14.18 -23.50 3.86
CA TRP A 359 -13.00 -23.18 4.67
C TRP A 359 -12.77 -24.23 5.75
N TRP A 360 -11.53 -24.37 6.18
CA TRP A 360 -11.08 -25.24 7.26
C TRP A 360 -10.53 -24.43 8.41
N GLY A 361 -10.77 -24.91 9.63
CA GLY A 361 -10.00 -24.51 10.79
C GLY A 361 -9.73 -25.65 11.76
N ARG A 362 -8.53 -25.69 12.34
CA ARG A 362 -8.14 -26.60 13.42
C ARG A 362 -8.39 -25.93 14.77
N GLY A 363 -9.13 -26.56 15.66
CA GLY A 363 -9.29 -26.06 17.03
C GLY A 363 -8.71 -27.01 18.07
N SER A 364 -7.99 -26.47 19.06
CA SER A 364 -7.76 -27.17 20.33
C SER A 364 -8.52 -26.42 21.42
N GLY A 365 -9.57 -27.04 21.98
CA GLY A 365 -10.38 -26.46 23.06
C GLY A 365 -11.13 -25.19 22.66
N ASN A 366 -12.37 -25.32 22.18
CA ASN A 366 -13.34 -24.24 21.88
C ASN A 366 -12.87 -23.00 21.08
N VAL A 367 -11.65 -22.98 20.55
CA VAL A 367 -11.13 -21.93 19.67
C VAL A 367 -10.85 -22.56 18.31
N LEU A 368 -11.61 -22.15 17.28
CA LEU A 368 -11.41 -22.55 15.88
C LEU A 368 -10.30 -21.67 15.27
N LYS A 369 -9.23 -22.28 14.75
CA LYS A 369 -8.14 -21.57 14.05
C LYS A 369 -8.23 -21.84 12.55
N MET A 370 -8.52 -20.83 11.73
CA MET A 370 -8.77 -20.95 10.29
C MET A 370 -7.45 -21.09 9.53
N ASP A 371 -7.29 -22.15 8.73
CA ASP A 371 -5.97 -22.57 8.21
C ASP A 371 -5.97 -22.96 6.71
N THR A 372 -7.12 -23.16 6.04
CA THR A 372 -7.15 -23.56 4.60
C THR A 372 -8.48 -23.23 3.94
N VAL A 373 -8.49 -22.83 2.67
CA VAL A 373 -9.67 -22.61 1.84
C VAL A 373 -9.63 -23.50 0.61
N LEU A 374 -10.80 -24.00 0.17
CA LEU A 374 -10.92 -24.94 -0.94
C LEU A 374 -12.31 -24.90 -1.61
N THR A 375 -12.34 -25.28 -2.88
CA THR A 375 -13.60 -25.63 -3.58
C THR A 375 -14.01 -27.05 -3.17
N ALA A 376 -15.22 -27.24 -2.64
CA ALA A 376 -15.66 -28.50 -2.03
C ALA A 376 -16.87 -29.11 -2.76
N PRO A 377 -17.10 -30.43 -2.70
CA PRO A 377 -18.26 -31.07 -3.32
C PRO A 377 -19.59 -30.50 -2.84
N THR A 378 -20.61 -30.49 -3.69
CA THR A 378 -21.95 -29.94 -3.39
C THR A 378 -22.77 -30.72 -2.34
N ASN A 379 -22.26 -31.84 -1.82
CA ASN A 379 -23.04 -32.86 -1.11
C ASN A 379 -22.64 -32.99 0.37
N LEU A 380 -22.03 -31.95 0.94
CA LEU A 380 -21.47 -31.99 2.28
C LEU A 380 -22.55 -31.66 3.32
N ASN A 381 -23.09 -32.70 3.96
CA ASN A 381 -24.16 -32.55 4.95
C ASN A 381 -23.67 -32.55 6.41
N THR A 382 -22.37 -32.83 6.66
CA THR A 382 -21.81 -32.90 8.03
C THR A 382 -20.32 -32.50 8.11
N TYR A 383 -19.86 -32.10 9.30
CA TYR A 383 -18.42 -31.91 9.61
C TYR A 383 -17.59 -33.18 9.32
N LYS A 384 -18.19 -34.36 9.51
CA LYS A 384 -17.57 -35.67 9.25
C LYS A 384 -17.34 -35.94 7.76
N SER A 385 -18.23 -35.44 6.89
CA SER A 385 -18.06 -35.52 5.42
C SER A 385 -17.03 -34.54 4.85
N LEU A 386 -16.77 -33.43 5.56
CA LEU A 386 -15.74 -32.45 5.19
C LEU A 386 -14.31 -32.95 5.50
N MET A 387 -14.13 -33.73 6.57
CA MET A 387 -12.84 -34.33 6.94
C MET A 387 -12.38 -35.46 6.01
N SER A 388 -13.24 -35.93 5.11
CA SER A 388 -12.93 -36.96 4.11
C SER A 388 -12.64 -36.40 2.71
N VAL A 389 -12.68 -35.06 2.53
CA VAL A 389 -12.45 -34.41 1.22
C VAL A 389 -10.98 -34.56 0.84
N THR A 390 -10.72 -35.22 -0.29
CA THR A 390 -9.40 -35.36 -0.90
C THR A 390 -9.23 -34.37 -2.06
N THR A 391 -8.02 -34.24 -2.63
CA THR A 391 -7.79 -33.41 -3.82
C THR A 391 -8.62 -33.84 -5.03
N LYS A 392 -9.13 -35.07 -5.06
CA LYS A 392 -10.01 -35.61 -6.10
C LYS A 392 -11.46 -35.14 -5.98
N ASP A 393 -11.82 -34.60 -4.80
CA ASP A 393 -13.15 -34.12 -4.48
C ASP A 393 -13.28 -32.59 -4.67
N LEU A 394 -12.19 -31.92 -5.08
CA LEU A 394 -12.18 -30.48 -5.25
C LEU A 394 -12.90 -30.07 -6.53
N GLY A 395 -13.68 -28.99 -6.44
CA GLY A 395 -14.29 -28.35 -7.61
C GLY A 395 -13.28 -27.52 -8.40
N ASN A 396 -13.76 -26.77 -9.39
CA ASN A 396 -12.95 -25.92 -10.24
C ASN A 396 -13.25 -24.44 -10.01
N TRP A 397 -12.24 -23.61 -10.22
CA TRP A 397 -12.37 -22.20 -10.53
C TRP A 397 -12.64 -22.06 -12.02
N VAL A 398 -13.78 -21.47 -12.36
CA VAL A 398 -14.18 -21.24 -13.75
C VAL A 398 -14.09 -19.75 -14.02
N THR A 399 -13.28 -19.39 -15.01
CA THR A 399 -13.15 -18.00 -15.46
C THR A 399 -13.96 -17.79 -16.73
N TYR A 400 -14.78 -16.76 -16.70
CA TYR A 400 -15.59 -16.29 -17.82
C TYR A 400 -15.00 -15.00 -18.36
N GLY A 401 -14.84 -14.91 -19.68
CA GLY A 401 -14.41 -13.68 -20.34
C GLY A 401 -15.54 -12.67 -20.49
N PRO A 402 -15.29 -11.47 -21.06
CA PRO A 402 -16.28 -10.38 -21.18
C PRO A 402 -17.56 -10.75 -21.96
N SER A 403 -17.51 -11.78 -22.80
CA SER A 403 -18.68 -12.33 -23.51
C SER A 403 -19.52 -13.27 -22.64
N GLY A 404 -19.09 -13.56 -21.43
CA GLY A 404 -19.64 -14.54 -20.50
C GLY A 404 -19.38 -16.00 -20.89
N ASN A 405 -18.51 -16.25 -21.87
CA ASN A 405 -18.07 -17.60 -22.23
C ASN A 405 -16.91 -18.04 -21.34
N VAL A 406 -16.84 -19.34 -21.05
CA VAL A 406 -15.72 -19.92 -20.30
C VAL A 406 -14.42 -19.76 -21.10
N ILE A 407 -13.38 -19.25 -20.45
CA ILE A 407 -12.04 -19.08 -21.04
C ILE A 407 -10.98 -19.93 -20.31
N SER A 408 -11.18 -20.26 -19.04
CA SER A 408 -10.32 -21.19 -18.30
C SER A 408 -11.07 -21.93 -17.20
N ILE A 409 -10.62 -23.15 -16.92
CA ILE A 409 -11.08 -23.98 -15.81
C ILE A 409 -9.83 -24.46 -15.08
N ILE A 410 -9.69 -24.09 -13.81
CA ILE A 410 -8.54 -24.44 -12.98
C ILE A 410 -9.03 -25.30 -11.81
N PRO A 411 -8.49 -26.51 -11.60
CA PRO A 411 -8.82 -27.30 -10.43
C PRO A 411 -8.50 -26.54 -9.15
N GLY A 412 -9.43 -26.53 -8.20
CA GLY A 412 -9.20 -25.93 -6.89
C GLY A 412 -8.11 -26.69 -6.14
N LYS A 413 -7.44 -25.97 -5.23
CA LYS A 413 -6.41 -26.52 -4.35
C LYS A 413 -6.66 -26.06 -2.92
N PRO A 414 -6.25 -26.84 -1.91
CA PRO A 414 -6.29 -26.37 -0.53
C PRO A 414 -5.16 -25.36 -0.32
N GLU A 415 -5.50 -24.11 0.00
CA GLU A 415 -4.54 -23.01 0.17
C GLU A 415 -4.85 -22.19 1.43
N ARG A 416 -3.84 -21.63 2.10
CA ARG A 416 -4.09 -20.67 3.20
C ARG A 416 -4.68 -19.38 2.60
N PRO A 417 -5.64 -18.71 3.27
CA PRO A 417 -6.26 -17.48 2.75
C PRO A 417 -5.25 -16.42 2.26
N GLY A 418 -4.24 -16.12 3.08
CA GLY A 418 -3.17 -15.16 2.72
C GLY A 418 -2.13 -15.69 1.72
N ASP A 419 -2.16 -16.97 1.36
CA ASP A 419 -1.26 -17.56 0.34
C ASP A 419 -1.90 -17.55 -1.06
N ILE A 420 -3.18 -17.20 -1.20
CA ILE A 420 -3.89 -17.13 -2.49
C ILE A 420 -3.36 -15.92 -3.28
N LYS A 421 -2.77 -16.17 -4.46
CA LYS A 421 -2.07 -15.17 -5.29
C LYS A 421 -2.46 -15.20 -6.76
#